data_AF-A0A8S9TFA7-F1
#
_entry.id   AF-A0A8S9TFA7-F1
#
_cell.length_a   1.000
_cell.length_b   1.000
_cell.length_c   1.000
_cell.angle_alpha   90.00
_cell.angle_beta   90.00
_cell.angle_gamma   90.00
#
_symmetry.space_group_name_H-M   'P 1'
#
loop_
_entity.id
_entity.type
_entity.pdbx_description
1 polymer ?
#
loop_
_entity_poly.entity_id
_entity_poly.type
_entity_poly.pdbx_seq_one_letter_code
_entity_poly.pdbx_strand_id
1 'polypeptide(L)' 'MTRSQDKNPQWHLNDPRTRKWMVQCVWCQTIGYQREAPEQFFGRYHLIKHFRPMNLDSTGVCEDCRRALLFAQKQF' A
#
# COMPACT_ATOMS: atom_id res chain seq x y z
N MET A 1 23.52 8.29 -23.84
CA MET A 1 22.44 9.10 -23.25
C MET A 1 21.65 8.22 -22.29
N THR A 2 21.98 8.24 -21.01
CA THR A 2 21.23 7.53 -19.97
C THR A 2 19.87 8.20 -19.84
N ARG A 3 18.84 7.60 -20.44
CA ARG A 3 17.45 8.03 -20.28
C ARG A 3 17.17 8.10 -18.78
N SER A 4 16.90 9.30 -18.29
CA SER A 4 16.28 9.55 -16.98
C SER A 4 15.14 8.56 -16.85
N GLN A 5 15.33 7.51 -16.05
CA GLN A 5 14.26 6.56 -15.77
C GLN A 5 13.23 7.35 -14.97
N ASP A 6 12.17 7.78 -15.64
CA ASP A 6 10.96 8.22 -14.96
C ASP A 6 10.64 7.15 -13.92
N LYS A 7 10.70 7.56 -12.64
CA LYS A 7 10.49 6.68 -11.49
C LYS A 7 9.02 6.27 -11.48
N ASN A 8 8.67 5.32 -12.33
CA ASN A 8 7.36 4.70 -12.38
C ASN A 8 7.11 4.04 -11.01
N PRO A 9 5.94 4.22 -10.38
CA PRO A 9 5.60 3.58 -9.10
C PRO A 9 5.95 2.09 -9.04
N GLN A 10 5.93 1.39 -10.18
CA GLN A 10 6.34 0.00 -10.31
C GLN A 10 7.77 -0.29 -9.83
N TRP A 11 8.71 0.65 -10.01
CA TRP A 11 10.10 0.49 -9.56
C TRP A 11 10.16 0.39 -8.02
N HIS A 12 9.32 1.15 -7.32
CA HIS A 12 9.26 1.14 -5.85
C HIS A 12 8.68 -0.16 -5.26
N LEU A 13 7.92 -0.92 -6.05
CA LEU A 13 7.42 -2.24 -5.65
C LEU A 13 8.52 -3.31 -5.63
N ASN A 14 9.57 -3.12 -6.44
CA ASN A 14 10.65 -4.08 -6.58
C ASN A 14 11.86 -3.77 -5.67
N ASP A 15 11.93 -2.58 -5.08
CA ASP A 15 12.98 -2.21 -4.12
C ASP A 15 12.77 -2.97 -2.79
N PRO A 16 13.71 -3.87 -2.38
CA PRO A 16 13.56 -4.66 -1.16
C PRO A 16 13.35 -3.84 0.12
N ARG A 17 13.86 -2.59 0.14
CA ARG A 17 13.82 -1.72 1.32
C ARG A 17 12.41 -1.21 1.60
N THR A 18 11.64 -0.93 0.54
CA THR A 18 10.24 -0.51 0.62
C THR A 18 9.29 -1.70 0.53
N ARG A 19 9.63 -2.73 -0.27
CA ARG A 19 8.78 -3.89 -0.54
C ARG A 19 8.29 -4.61 0.71
N LYS A 20 9.14 -4.75 1.73
CA LYS A 20 8.76 -5.40 3.00
C LYS A 20 7.62 -4.69 3.75
N TRP A 21 7.36 -3.42 3.43
CA TRP A 21 6.28 -2.62 4.00
C TRP A 21 5.07 -2.53 3.09
N MET A 22 5.15 -3.05 1.87
CA MET A 22 4.06 -2.98 0.89
C MET A 22 2.99 -4.02 1.22
N VAL A 23 1.73 -3.61 1.08
CA VAL A 23 0.56 -4.47 1.26
C VAL A 23 -0.42 -4.26 0.11
N GLN A 24 -1.17 -5.29 -0.22
CA GLN A 24 -2.18 -5.24 -1.28
C GLN A 24 -3.51 -5.78 -0.75
N CYS A 25 -4.58 -5.01 -0.93
CA CYS A 25 -5.92 -5.47 -0.57
C CYS A 25 -6.37 -6.57 -1.53
N VAL A 26 -6.83 -7.71 -1.01
CA VAL A 26 -7.33 -8.82 -1.85
C VAL A 26 -8.64 -8.47 -2.56
N TRP A 27 -9.42 -7.53 -2.01
CA TRP A 27 -10.72 -7.14 -2.56
C TRP A 27 -10.59 -6.11 -3.69
N CYS A 28 -10.00 -4.94 -3.40
CA CYS A 28 -9.88 -3.85 -4.38
C CYS A 28 -8.57 -3.83 -5.15
N GLN A 29 -7.65 -4.78 -4.89
CA GLN A 29 -6.34 -4.91 -5.52
C GLN A 29 -5.43 -3.67 -5.37
N THR A 30 -5.83 -2.68 -4.57
CA THR A 30 -5.06 -1.45 -4.33
C THR A 30 -3.83 -1.78 -3.50
N ILE A 31 -2.69 -1.24 -3.94
CA ILE A 31 -1.41 -1.35 -3.23
C ILE A 31 -1.25 -0.15 -2.29
N GLY A 32 -0.88 -0.42 -1.05
CA GLY A 32 -0.52 0.58 -0.04
C GLY A 32 0.72 0.14 0.73
N TYR A 33 0.97 0.82 1.85
CA TYR A 33 2.04 0.43 2.76
C TYR A 33 1.52 0.28 4.21
N GLN A 34 2.11 -0.62 4.98
CA GLN A 34 1.78 -0.87 6.38
C GLN A 34 1.95 0.39 7.22
N ARG A 35 0.93 0.76 8.02
CA ARG A 35 1.01 1.96 8.87
C ARG A 35 2.15 1.90 9.89
N GLU A 36 2.55 0.70 10.29
CA GLU A 36 3.65 0.44 11.23
C GLU A 36 5.04 0.63 10.61
N ALA A 37 5.13 0.94 9.31
CA ALA A 37 6.40 1.23 8.67
C ALA A 37 7.12 2.37 9.42
N PRO A 38 8.38 2.17 9.86
CA PRO A 38 9.08 3.10 10.72
C PRO A 38 9.27 4.46 10.03
N GLU A 39 9.33 5.52 10.82
CA GLU A 39 9.53 6.87 10.29
C GLU A 39 10.90 7.05 9.64
N GLN A 40 11.91 6.32 10.11
CA GLN A 40 13.29 6.44 9.65
C GLN A 40 13.76 5.13 9.01
N PHE A 41 13.69 5.05 7.69
CA PHE A 41 14.40 4.03 6.90
C PHE A 41 14.67 4.52 5.47
N PHE A 42 15.67 3.92 4.82
CA PHE A 42 16.02 4.24 3.44
C PHE A 42 14.88 3.83 2.48
N GLY A 43 14.26 4.81 1.81
CA GLY A 43 13.14 4.59 0.89
C GLY A 43 11.78 5.07 1.42
N ARG A 44 11.69 5.51 2.69
CA ARG A 44 10.45 6.05 3.29
C ARG A 44 9.84 7.19 2.47
N TYR A 45 10.66 8.13 1.99
CA TYR A 45 10.19 9.25 1.17
C TYR A 45 9.42 8.76 -0.07
N HIS A 46 9.95 7.76 -0.76
CA HIS A 46 9.28 7.16 -1.93
C HIS A 46 8.01 6.40 -1.54
N LEU A 47 8.05 5.68 -0.42
CA LEU A 47 6.90 4.97 0.10
C LEU A 47 5.69 5.89 0.32
N ILE A 48 5.89 7.01 1.04
CA ILE A 48 4.81 7.98 1.35
C ILE A 48 4.37 8.74 0.10
N LYS A 49 5.31 9.06 -0.81
CA LYS A 49 5.01 9.84 -2.01
C LYS A 49 4.13 9.09 -3.01
N HIS A 50 4.28 7.77 -3.10
CA HIS A 50 3.66 6.96 -4.16
C HIS A 50 2.54 6.04 -3.66
N PHE A 51 2.50 5.73 -2.37
CA PHE A 51 1.55 4.77 -1.81
C PHE A 51 0.89 5.34 -0.57
N ARG A 52 -0.36 4.95 -0.33
CA ARG A 52 -1.12 5.37 0.84
C ARG A 52 -0.89 4.42 2.02
N PRO A 53 -0.92 4.92 3.26
CA PRO A 53 -0.94 4.07 4.45
C PRO A 53 -2.19 3.18 4.42
N MET A 54 -2.01 1.89 4.66
CA MET A 54 -3.06 0.88 4.60
C MET A 54 -2.84 -0.18 5.66
N ASN A 55 -3.87 -0.47 6.44
CA ASN A 55 -3.95 -1.69 7.23
C ASN A 55 -4.84 -2.70 6.51
N LEU A 56 -4.42 -3.96 6.56
CA LEU A 56 -5.22 -5.09 6.15
C LEU A 56 -5.69 -5.81 7.41
N ASP A 57 -6.89 -6.36 7.37
CA ASP A 57 -7.33 -7.27 8.41
C ASP A 57 -6.81 -8.70 8.20
N SER A 58 -7.24 -9.64 9.06
CA SER A 58 -6.83 -11.05 9.00
C SER A 58 -7.22 -11.75 7.69
N THR A 59 -8.12 -11.18 6.90
CA THR A 59 -8.55 -11.70 5.59
C THR A 59 -7.85 -11.00 4.43
N GLY A 60 -6.95 -10.05 4.70
CA GLY A 60 -6.25 -9.29 3.68
C GLY A 60 -7.07 -8.14 3.07
N VAL A 61 -8.16 -7.71 3.72
CA VAL A 61 -9.06 -6.65 3.23
C VAL A 61 -8.70 -5.32 3.88
N CYS A 62 -8.63 -4.25 3.08
CA CYS A 62 -8.30 -2.92 3.59
C CYS A 62 -9.47 -2.27 4.34
N GLU A 63 -9.14 -1.27 5.17
CA GLU A 63 -10.11 -0.53 6.00
C GLU A 63 -11.30 0.01 5.19
N ASP A 64 -11.06 0.54 3.98
CA ASP A 64 -12.10 1.11 3.12
C ASP A 64 -13.08 0.03 2.64
N CYS A 65 -12.55 -1.09 2.15
CA CYS A 65 -13.35 -2.23 1.69
C CYS A 65 -14.11 -2.87 2.84
N ARG A 66 -13.48 -3.01 4.00
CA ARG A 66 -14.13 -3.50 5.22
C ARG A 66 -15.31 -2.61 5.61
N ARG A 67 -15.14 -1.28 5.61
CA ARG A 67 -16.23 -0.34 5.88
C ARG A 67 -17.38 -0.53 4.88
N ALA A 68 -17.07 -0.61 3.58
CA ALA A 68 -18.08 -0.80 2.54
C ALA A 68 -18.88 -2.11 2.74
N LEU A 69 -18.20 -3.21 3.08
CA LEU A 69 -18.84 -4.50 3.36
C LEU A 69 -19.74 -4.45 4.61
N LEU A 70 -19.31 -3.75 5.67
CA LEU A 70 -20.12 -3.58 6.88
C LEU A 70 -21.38 -2.73 6.64
N PHE A 71 -21.30 -1.71 5.78
CA PHE A 71 -22.48 -0.93 5.40
C PHE A 71 -23.49 -1.75 4.59
N ALA A 72 -23.01 -2.63 3.70
CA ALA A 72 -23.89 -3.54 2.94
C ALA A 72 -24.63 -4.54 3.84
N GLN A 73 -24.02 -4.97 4.95
CA GLN A 73 -24.65 -5.93 5.88
C GLN A 73 -25.71 -5.31 6.80
N LYS A 74 -25.70 -3.99 7.02
CA LYS A 74 -26.65 -3.29 7.91
C LYS A 74 -27.97 -2.89 7.24
N GLN A 75 -28.16 -3.22 5.97
CA GLN A 75 -29.38 -2.91 5.21
C GLN A 75 -30.39 -4.07 5.13
N PHE A 76 -30.16 -5.14 5.90
CA PHE A 76 -31.07 -6.29 6.03
C PHE A 76 -31.52 -6.45 7.48
#